data_AF-A0A371QRQ2-F1
#
_entry.id   AF-A0A371QRQ2-F1
#
_cell.length_a   1.000
_cell.length_b   1.000
_cell.length_c   1.000
_cell.angle_alpha   90.00
_cell.angle_beta   90.00
_cell.angle_gamma   90.00
#
_symmetry.space_group_name_H-M   'P 1'
#
loop_
_entity.id
_entity.type
_entity.pdbx_description
1 polymer ?
#
loop_
_entity_poly.entity_id
_entity_poly.type
_entity_poly.pdbx_seq_one_letter_code
_entity_poly.pdbx_strand_id
1 'polypeptide(L)'
;MVQRIIIFIVLAVLLNGWHPAGNDDVSELERCSDLDVIYEVKEGDNLYEISAHYGSYLFWESIYVANADILNDPNLIFPGQQIRIPYNIAYYQQNELAMSDVLENPFCKLSELPYRQVQNRFITRYDLAFLENKANAERHQEKEEAEKKEQERMAELHAEELQRETRVNQRESNQEQVQRESERQMLIEIDGMVHDETRSKVGRDFYDVFYSHWQSPPEAGNFTIRVDEQPSPNMGTTIMVKVNQTETFKMRLQPRYEMIQEAGKYAVHQTYMHLKNNPQGTLIY
;
A
#
# COMPACT_ATOMS: atom_id res chain seq x y z
N MET A 1 -31.76 -62.56 0.61
CA MET A 1 -31.64 -61.27 -0.12
C MET A 1 -30.24 -61.25 -0.71
N VAL A 2 -29.99 -61.33 -2.03
CA VAL A 2 -30.74 -60.85 -3.22
C VAL A 2 -30.89 -59.32 -3.14
N GLN A 3 -30.28 -58.48 -3.99
CA GLN A 3 -29.41 -58.62 -5.20
C GLN A 3 -28.14 -57.73 -5.02
N ARG A 4 -27.16 -57.50 -5.92
CA ARG A 4 -26.87 -57.75 -7.37
C ARG A 4 -25.30 -57.79 -7.51
N ILE A 5 -24.55 -58.33 -8.51
CA ILE A 5 -24.75 -58.74 -9.92
C ILE A 5 -24.78 -57.51 -10.87
N ILE A 6 -23.95 -57.29 -11.90
CA ILE A 6 -23.02 -58.09 -12.75
C ILE A 6 -21.87 -57.11 -13.26
N ILE A 7 -20.56 -57.42 -13.38
CA ILE A 7 -19.82 -58.13 -14.49
C ILE A 7 -19.71 -57.28 -15.80
N PHE A 8 -18.62 -57.14 -16.58
CA PHE A 8 -17.18 -57.56 -16.61
C PHE A 8 -16.47 -56.81 -17.80
N ILE A 9 -15.19 -57.16 -18.14
CA ILE A 9 -14.63 -57.22 -19.54
C ILE A 9 -14.29 -55.87 -20.27
N VAL A 10 -13.19 -55.70 -21.05
CA VAL A 10 -11.93 -56.48 -21.27
C VAL A 10 -10.84 -55.68 -22.06
N LEU A 11 -9.68 -56.32 -22.31
CA LEU A 11 -8.51 -56.00 -23.17
C LEU A 11 -8.33 -54.61 -23.85
N ALA A 12 -7.15 -54.04 -23.59
CA ALA A 12 -6.11 -53.63 -24.55
C ALA A 12 -6.48 -53.22 -25.99
N VAL A 13 -6.05 -52.00 -26.36
CA VAL A 13 -5.80 -51.57 -27.75
C VAL A 13 -4.38 -51.00 -27.84
N LEU A 14 -3.53 -51.62 -28.67
CA LEU A 14 -2.28 -51.02 -29.14
C LEU A 14 -2.59 -50.05 -30.31
N LEU A 15 -1.58 -49.28 -30.74
CA LEU A 15 -1.64 -48.33 -31.86
C LEU A 15 -2.33 -46.99 -31.56
N ASN A 16 -1.63 -46.17 -30.76
CA ASN A 16 -1.24 -44.85 -31.26
C ASN A 16 0.08 -44.44 -30.59
N GLY A 17 1.12 -44.27 -31.41
CA GLY A 17 2.46 -43.88 -30.95
C GLY A 17 2.53 -42.38 -30.68
N TRP A 18 1.91 -41.94 -29.58
CA TRP A 18 2.06 -40.56 -29.11
C TRP A 18 3.49 -40.40 -28.58
N HIS A 19 4.40 -40.06 -29.48
CA HIS A 19 5.71 -39.55 -29.10
C HIS A 19 5.45 -38.29 -28.28
N PRO A 20 6.06 -38.11 -27.09
CA PRO A 20 6.27 -36.76 -26.61
C PRO A 20 7.06 -36.04 -27.71
N ALA A 21 6.56 -34.88 -28.17
CA ALA A 21 7.39 -34.00 -28.98
C ALA A 21 8.65 -33.69 -28.15
N GLY A 22 9.81 -33.60 -28.83
CA GLY A 22 11.07 -33.34 -28.16
C GLY A 22 10.92 -32.14 -27.23
N ASN A 23 11.16 -32.34 -25.93
CA ASN A 23 11.13 -31.26 -24.95
C ASN A 23 12.48 -30.53 -24.99
N ASP A 24 12.86 -30.12 -26.21
CA ASP A 24 14.14 -29.53 -26.57
C ASP A 24 14.15 -28.01 -26.29
N ASP A 25 13.24 -27.56 -25.42
CA ASP A 25 13.31 -26.30 -24.68
C ASP A 25 14.43 -26.38 -23.62
N VAL A 26 15.66 -26.59 -24.10
CA VAL A 26 16.89 -26.37 -23.35
C VAL A 26 17.11 -24.86 -23.34
N SER A 27 16.30 -24.18 -22.51
CA SER A 27 16.50 -22.82 -22.00
C SER A 27 17.34 -21.91 -22.92
N GLU A 28 16.71 -21.29 -23.92
CA GLU A 28 17.33 -20.21 -24.72
C GLU A 28 17.90 -19.10 -23.81
N LEU A 29 17.27 -18.92 -22.64
CA LEU A 29 17.65 -18.02 -21.55
C LEU A 29 18.87 -18.44 -20.68
N GLU A 30 19.37 -19.67 -20.75
CA GLU A 30 20.58 -20.09 -20.01
C GLU A 30 21.84 -20.15 -20.90
N ARG A 31 21.67 -20.19 -22.23
CA ARG A 31 22.77 -20.38 -23.17
C ARG A 31 23.54 -19.11 -23.51
N CYS A 32 23.06 -17.94 -23.07
CA CYS A 32 23.49 -16.64 -23.58
C CYS A 32 23.72 -15.57 -22.51
N SER A 33 24.62 -14.62 -22.83
CA SER A 33 24.83 -13.38 -22.07
C SER A 33 25.01 -12.23 -23.06
N ASP A 34 24.50 -11.04 -22.72
CA ASP A 34 24.56 -9.81 -23.52
C ASP A 34 25.99 -9.20 -23.63
N LEU A 35 27.04 -10.00 -23.42
CA LEU A 35 28.44 -9.56 -23.32
C LEU A 35 29.33 -10.36 -24.28
N ASP A 36 29.50 -9.83 -25.49
CA ASP A 36 30.51 -10.31 -26.44
C ASP A 36 31.94 -10.16 -25.90
N VAL A 37 32.82 -11.08 -26.29
CA VAL A 37 34.23 -11.03 -25.89
C VAL A 37 34.99 -10.09 -26.83
N ILE A 38 35.71 -9.12 -26.28
CA ILE A 38 36.58 -8.25 -27.08
C ILE A 38 37.91 -8.95 -27.33
N TYR A 39 38.22 -9.20 -28.61
CA TYR A 39 39.49 -9.69 -29.10
C TYR A 39 40.33 -8.55 -29.66
N GLU A 40 41.60 -8.47 -29.28
CA GLU A 40 42.57 -7.54 -29.85
C GLU A 40 43.36 -8.24 -30.97
N VAL A 41 43.26 -7.71 -32.18
CA VAL A 41 43.90 -8.22 -33.41
C VAL A 41 45.42 -8.13 -33.30
N LYS A 42 46.12 -9.20 -33.68
CA LYS A 42 47.59 -9.33 -33.60
C LYS A 42 48.25 -9.19 -34.96
N GLU A 43 49.59 -9.10 -34.97
CA GLU A 43 50.35 -9.08 -36.23
C GLU A 43 50.23 -10.41 -36.98
N GLY A 44 49.71 -10.35 -38.22
CA GLY A 44 49.47 -11.52 -39.07
C GLY A 44 48.06 -12.14 -38.94
N ASP A 45 47.23 -11.66 -38.00
CA ASP A 45 45.86 -12.13 -37.85
C ASP A 45 44.99 -11.82 -39.08
N ASN A 46 44.00 -12.68 -39.32
CA ASN A 46 42.88 -12.45 -40.23
C ASN A 46 41.64 -13.16 -39.65
N LEU A 47 40.43 -12.82 -40.12
CA LEU A 47 39.21 -13.36 -39.51
C LEU A 47 39.09 -14.90 -39.57
N TYR A 48 39.66 -15.57 -40.57
CA TYR A 48 39.62 -17.04 -40.65
C TYR A 48 40.48 -17.69 -39.56
N GLU A 49 41.71 -17.20 -39.34
CA GLU A 49 42.59 -17.73 -38.29
C GLU A 49 42.11 -17.37 -36.88
N ILE A 50 41.54 -16.17 -36.69
CA ILE A 50 40.85 -15.81 -35.43
C ILE A 50 39.69 -16.78 -35.19
N SER A 51 38.87 -17.07 -36.20
CA SER A 51 37.75 -18.01 -36.08
C SER A 51 38.21 -19.44 -35.77
N ALA A 52 39.33 -19.88 -36.36
CA ALA A 52 39.96 -21.16 -36.06
C ALA A 52 40.53 -21.23 -34.64
N HIS A 53 41.02 -20.12 -34.08
CA HIS A 53 41.41 -20.02 -32.67
C HIS A 53 40.19 -20.21 -31.74
N TYR A 54 39.03 -19.68 -32.12
CA TYR A 54 37.73 -20.00 -31.51
C TYR A 54 37.12 -21.33 -32.03
N GLY A 55 37.94 -22.24 -32.55
CA GLY A 55 37.59 -23.63 -32.82
C GLY A 55 36.95 -23.95 -34.17
N SER A 56 36.60 -22.95 -35.00
CA SER A 56 36.11 -23.21 -36.36
C SER A 56 36.32 -22.05 -37.32
N TYR A 57 37.03 -22.30 -38.42
CA TYR A 57 37.14 -21.36 -39.56
C TYR A 57 35.78 -20.82 -40.04
N LEU A 58 34.67 -21.56 -39.85
CA LEU A 58 33.34 -21.17 -40.30
C LEU A 58 32.71 -20.00 -39.53
N PHE A 59 33.23 -19.64 -38.35
CA PHE A 59 32.73 -18.52 -37.54
C PHE A 59 33.09 -17.12 -38.11
N TRP A 60 33.87 -17.05 -39.19
CA TRP A 60 34.38 -15.79 -39.74
C TRP A 60 33.27 -14.86 -40.24
N GLU A 61 32.22 -15.41 -40.88
CA GLU A 61 31.07 -14.62 -41.31
C GLU A 61 30.30 -14.07 -40.11
N SER A 62 30.22 -14.84 -39.02
CA SER A 62 29.54 -14.45 -37.78
C SER A 62 30.29 -13.29 -37.09
N ILE A 63 31.62 -13.40 -36.98
CA ILE A 63 32.47 -12.34 -36.44
C ILE A 63 32.44 -11.11 -37.36
N TYR A 64 32.39 -11.27 -38.69
CA TYR A 64 32.19 -10.14 -39.59
C TYR A 64 30.84 -9.43 -39.36
N VAL A 65 29.73 -10.18 -39.33
CA VAL A 65 28.37 -9.66 -39.05
C VAL A 65 28.32 -8.90 -37.72
N ALA A 66 28.97 -9.44 -36.68
CA ALA A 66 29.04 -8.82 -35.35
C ALA A 66 29.84 -7.51 -35.31
N ASN A 67 30.63 -7.19 -36.34
CA ASN A 67 31.55 -6.04 -36.37
C ASN A 67 31.43 -5.17 -37.63
N ALA A 68 30.38 -5.29 -38.44
CA ALA A 68 30.30 -4.59 -39.71
C ALA A 68 30.20 -3.04 -39.59
N ASP A 69 29.82 -2.53 -38.41
CA ASP A 69 29.94 -1.13 -38.00
C ASP A 69 31.38 -0.60 -38.00
N ILE A 70 32.36 -1.45 -37.70
CA ILE A 70 33.80 -1.11 -37.67
C ILE A 70 34.61 -1.78 -38.79
N LEU A 71 34.11 -2.87 -39.39
CA LEU A 71 34.74 -3.62 -40.48
C LEU A 71 34.06 -3.30 -41.83
N ASN A 72 34.59 -2.30 -42.52
CA ASN A 72 34.14 -1.96 -43.88
C ASN A 72 34.57 -3.02 -44.94
N ASP A 73 35.61 -3.79 -44.64
CA ASP A 73 36.05 -4.98 -45.41
C ASP A 73 36.63 -6.02 -44.41
N PRO A 74 36.08 -7.25 -44.34
CA PRO A 74 36.56 -8.27 -43.40
C PRO A 74 37.98 -8.76 -43.69
N ASN A 75 38.54 -8.48 -44.87
CA ASN A 75 39.91 -8.83 -45.24
C ASN A 75 40.93 -7.76 -44.78
N LEU A 76 40.46 -6.65 -44.18
CA LEU A 76 41.29 -5.51 -43.79
C LEU A 76 41.11 -5.19 -42.29
N ILE A 77 41.77 -5.99 -41.45
CA ILE A 77 41.92 -5.76 -40.02
C ILE A 77 43.35 -5.34 -39.68
N PHE A 78 43.55 -4.60 -38.59
CA PHE A 78 44.85 -4.04 -38.22
C PHE A 78 45.29 -4.47 -36.80
N PRO A 79 46.60 -4.67 -36.54
CA PRO A 79 47.07 -4.98 -35.18
C PRO A 79 46.68 -3.88 -34.17
N GLY A 80 46.24 -4.30 -32.98
CA GLY A 80 45.68 -3.42 -31.95
C GLY A 80 44.21 -3.01 -32.17
N GLN A 81 43.58 -3.42 -33.28
CA GLN A 81 42.15 -3.24 -33.49
C GLN A 81 41.35 -4.17 -32.57
N GLN A 82 40.32 -3.63 -31.91
CA GLN A 82 39.41 -4.41 -31.08
C GLN A 82 38.19 -4.83 -31.90
N ILE A 83 37.83 -6.12 -31.84
CA ILE A 83 36.64 -6.70 -32.47
C ILE A 83 35.87 -7.56 -31.48
N ARG A 84 34.54 -7.61 -31.63
CA ARG A 84 33.63 -8.47 -30.86
C ARG A 84 33.68 -9.90 -31.38
N ILE A 85 33.85 -10.87 -30.48
CA ILE A 85 33.64 -12.29 -30.74
C ILE A 85 32.30 -12.66 -30.09
N PRO A 86 31.29 -13.09 -30.87
CA PRO A 86 29.97 -13.37 -30.33
C PRO A 86 30.01 -14.34 -29.15
N TYR A 87 29.25 -14.07 -28.08
CA TYR A 87 29.30 -14.85 -26.83
C TYR A 87 29.25 -16.38 -27.06
N ASN A 88 28.36 -16.88 -27.92
CA ASN A 88 28.27 -18.32 -28.22
C ASN A 88 29.55 -18.84 -28.88
N ILE A 89 30.17 -18.10 -29.80
CA ILE A 89 31.45 -18.47 -30.43
C ILE A 89 32.60 -18.47 -29.41
N ALA A 90 32.60 -17.52 -28.47
CA ALA A 90 33.62 -17.43 -27.44
C ALA A 90 33.53 -18.56 -26.39
N TYR A 91 32.32 -19.03 -26.06
CA TYR A 91 32.08 -19.88 -24.89
C TYR A 91 31.43 -21.24 -25.15
N TYR A 92 31.09 -21.63 -26.39
CA TYR A 92 30.37 -22.89 -26.67
C TYR A 92 31.00 -24.14 -26.03
N GLN A 93 32.33 -24.23 -26.01
CA GLN A 93 33.06 -25.35 -25.42
C GLN A 93 32.94 -25.42 -23.88
N GLN A 94 32.71 -24.27 -23.23
CA GLN A 94 32.50 -24.18 -21.77
C GLN A 94 31.02 -24.39 -21.41
N ASN A 95 30.12 -24.01 -22.32
CA ASN A 95 28.66 -24.15 -22.17
C ASN A 95 28.13 -25.48 -22.74
N GLU A 96 29.02 -26.44 -23.04
CA GLU A 96 28.74 -27.78 -23.61
C GLU A 96 27.89 -27.80 -24.91
N LEU A 97 27.84 -26.70 -25.66
CA LEU A 97 27.07 -26.57 -26.90
C LEU A 97 27.79 -27.22 -28.09
N ALA A 98 27.05 -27.77 -29.06
CA ALA A 98 27.66 -28.31 -30.27
C ALA A 98 27.95 -27.20 -31.29
N MET A 99 29.03 -27.37 -32.07
CA MET A 99 29.45 -26.40 -33.10
C MET A 99 28.37 -26.16 -34.17
N SER A 100 27.51 -27.15 -34.45
CA SER A 100 26.30 -27.01 -35.28
C SER A 100 25.40 -25.88 -34.79
N ASP A 101 25.09 -25.91 -33.50
CA ASP A 101 24.08 -25.09 -32.86
C ASP A 101 24.56 -23.63 -32.79
N VAL A 102 25.87 -23.45 -32.57
CA VAL A 102 26.56 -22.16 -32.66
C VAL A 102 26.60 -21.63 -34.09
N LEU A 103 26.76 -22.50 -35.10
CA LEU A 103 26.76 -22.09 -36.51
C LEU A 103 25.36 -21.71 -37.03
N GLU A 104 24.30 -22.16 -36.35
CA GLU A 104 22.91 -21.78 -36.60
C GLU A 104 22.48 -20.55 -35.76
N ASN A 105 22.92 -20.45 -34.50
CA ASN A 105 22.62 -19.34 -33.60
C ASN A 105 23.88 -18.81 -32.86
N PRO A 106 24.79 -18.09 -33.54
CA PRO A 106 26.04 -17.59 -32.94
C PRO A 106 25.86 -16.32 -32.10
N PHE A 107 24.72 -15.64 -32.23
CA PHE A 107 24.46 -14.33 -31.62
C PHE A 107 23.43 -14.48 -30.50
N CYS A 108 23.71 -13.88 -29.35
CA CYS A 108 22.76 -13.89 -28.23
C CYS A 108 21.64 -12.87 -28.37
N LYS A 109 21.92 -11.76 -29.06
CA LYS A 109 21.01 -10.63 -29.19
C LYS A 109 21.08 -10.09 -30.60
N LEU A 110 20.01 -10.28 -31.38
CA LEU A 110 19.97 -9.89 -32.79
C LEU A 110 19.56 -8.42 -32.91
N SER A 111 18.77 -7.91 -31.97
CA SER A 111 18.33 -6.52 -31.83
C SER A 111 19.47 -5.49 -31.83
N GLU A 112 20.70 -5.87 -31.48
CA GLU A 112 21.87 -4.98 -31.40
C GLU A 112 22.85 -5.07 -32.60
N LEU A 113 22.68 -6.03 -33.52
CA LEU A 113 23.66 -6.27 -34.60
C LEU A 113 23.63 -5.20 -35.71
N PRO A 114 24.80 -4.84 -36.30
CA PRO A 114 24.95 -3.76 -37.28
C PRO A 114 24.57 -4.17 -38.73
N TYR A 115 23.38 -4.74 -38.92
CA TYR A 115 22.95 -5.33 -40.22
C TYR A 115 23.07 -4.39 -41.42
N ARG A 116 22.81 -3.11 -41.24
CA ARG A 116 22.80 -2.11 -42.32
C ARG A 116 24.20 -1.79 -42.85
N GLN A 117 25.23 -2.23 -42.12
CA GLN A 117 26.63 -2.09 -42.46
C GLN A 117 27.22 -3.40 -43.01
N VAL A 118 26.55 -4.55 -42.79
CA VAL A 118 26.94 -5.84 -43.37
C VAL A 118 26.70 -5.81 -44.88
N GLN A 119 27.67 -6.29 -45.66
CA GLN A 119 27.62 -6.28 -47.12
C GLN A 119 27.47 -7.70 -47.66
N ASN A 120 26.38 -7.98 -48.40
CA ASN A 120 26.08 -9.31 -48.98
C ASN A 120 27.24 -9.96 -49.77
N ARG A 121 28.18 -9.17 -50.31
CA ARG A 121 29.36 -9.67 -51.03
C ARG A 121 30.37 -10.44 -50.16
N PHE A 122 30.25 -10.36 -48.84
CA PHE A 122 31.17 -10.95 -47.86
C PHE A 122 30.51 -12.02 -46.98
N ILE A 123 29.29 -12.46 -47.30
CA ILE A 123 28.56 -13.49 -46.55
C ILE A 123 27.92 -14.48 -47.52
N THR A 124 27.84 -15.74 -47.10
CA THR A 124 27.25 -16.85 -47.86
C THR A 124 26.32 -17.71 -47.02
N ARG A 125 26.47 -17.68 -45.69
CA ARG A 125 25.69 -18.45 -44.71
C ARG A 125 24.45 -17.70 -44.21
N TYR A 126 24.45 -16.37 -44.28
CA TYR A 126 23.42 -15.51 -43.69
C TYR A 126 22.57 -14.80 -44.74
N ASP A 127 21.25 -14.88 -44.56
CA ASP A 127 20.28 -13.98 -45.20
C ASP A 127 20.06 -12.76 -44.29
N LEU A 128 20.52 -11.57 -44.72
CA LEU A 128 20.33 -10.33 -43.95
C LEU A 128 18.88 -9.89 -43.87
N ALA A 129 18.04 -10.22 -44.85
CA ALA A 129 16.61 -9.89 -44.77
C ALA A 129 15.92 -10.74 -43.71
N PHE A 130 16.30 -12.02 -43.59
CA PHE A 130 15.86 -12.87 -42.48
C PHE A 130 16.35 -12.36 -41.13
N LEU A 131 17.64 -12.01 -41.00
CA LEU A 131 18.22 -11.52 -39.75
C LEU A 131 17.67 -10.15 -39.31
N GLU A 132 17.56 -9.16 -40.22
CA GLU A 132 16.96 -7.85 -39.88
C GLU A 132 15.49 -8.01 -39.49
N ASN A 133 14.75 -8.95 -40.08
CA ASN A 133 13.39 -9.29 -39.65
C ASN A 133 13.33 -9.93 -38.26
N LYS A 134 14.19 -10.92 -37.93
CA LYS A 134 14.22 -11.51 -36.57
C LYS A 134 14.62 -10.46 -35.52
N ALA A 135 15.60 -9.62 -35.82
CA ALA A 135 16.01 -8.51 -34.94
C ALA A 135 14.96 -7.41 -34.79
N ASN A 136 14.15 -7.13 -35.83
CA ASN A 136 13.01 -6.24 -35.71
C ASN A 136 11.94 -6.84 -34.78
N ALA A 137 11.65 -8.14 -34.90
CA ALA A 137 10.71 -8.82 -34.01
C ALA A 137 11.19 -8.79 -32.54
N GLU A 138 12.48 -9.04 -32.29
CA GLU A 138 13.10 -8.93 -30.97
C GLU A 138 13.01 -7.51 -30.40
N ARG A 139 13.37 -6.47 -31.17
CA ARG A 139 13.19 -5.06 -30.77
C ARG A 139 11.73 -4.68 -30.48
N HIS A 140 10.78 -5.33 -31.14
CA HIS A 140 9.35 -5.17 -30.83
C HIS A 140 8.97 -5.85 -29.51
N GLN A 141 9.47 -7.07 -29.26
CA GLN A 141 9.25 -7.80 -28.01
C GLN A 141 9.89 -7.11 -26.80
N GLU A 142 11.16 -6.68 -26.90
CA GLU A 142 11.86 -5.86 -25.90
C GLU A 142 11.04 -4.63 -25.54
N LYS A 143 10.48 -3.94 -26.55
CA LYS A 143 9.67 -2.73 -26.35
C LYS A 143 8.33 -3.04 -25.68
N GLU A 144 7.62 -4.07 -26.12
CA GLU A 144 6.33 -4.48 -25.52
C GLU A 144 6.53 -4.92 -24.06
N GLU A 145 7.62 -5.62 -23.75
CA GLU A 145 7.96 -6.00 -22.38
C GLU A 145 8.36 -4.79 -21.52
N ALA A 146 9.10 -3.82 -22.08
CA ALA A 146 9.43 -2.58 -21.38
C ALA A 146 8.21 -1.70 -21.11
N GLU A 147 7.30 -1.54 -22.09
CA GLU A 147 6.03 -0.82 -21.92
C GLU A 147 5.14 -1.53 -20.88
N LYS A 148 5.12 -2.86 -20.86
CA LYS A 148 4.41 -3.64 -19.84
C LYS A 148 5.03 -3.46 -18.44
N LYS A 149 6.35 -3.57 -18.29
CA LYS A 149 7.05 -3.39 -17.00
C LYS A 149 6.80 -2.01 -16.40
N GLU A 150 6.80 -0.96 -17.21
CA GLU A 150 6.49 0.40 -16.73
C GLU A 150 4.99 0.56 -16.39
N GLN A 151 4.07 -0.08 -17.12
CA GLN A 151 2.64 -0.13 -16.73
C GLN A 151 2.42 -0.84 -15.40
N GLU A 152 3.07 -2.00 -15.18
CA GLU A 152 3.00 -2.75 -13.91
C GLU A 152 3.55 -1.92 -12.74
N ARG A 153 4.70 -1.25 -12.94
CA ARG A 153 5.31 -0.33 -11.97
C ARG A 153 4.42 0.87 -11.65
N MET A 154 3.81 1.50 -12.65
CA MET A 154 2.91 2.63 -12.45
C MET A 154 1.61 2.21 -11.75
N ALA A 155 1.13 0.99 -11.98
CA ALA A 155 0.01 0.42 -11.23
C ALA A 155 0.37 0.13 -9.76
N GLU A 156 1.57 -0.38 -9.49
CA GLU A 156 2.09 -0.59 -8.13
C GLU A 156 2.20 0.74 -7.37
N LEU A 157 2.86 1.76 -7.94
CA LEU A 157 2.97 3.10 -7.35
C LEU A 157 1.60 3.73 -7.06
N HIS A 158 0.63 3.59 -7.97
CA HIS A 158 -0.73 4.08 -7.75
C HIS A 158 -1.47 3.33 -6.63
N ALA A 159 -1.25 2.02 -6.51
CA ALA A 159 -1.79 1.21 -5.42
C ALA A 159 -1.17 1.54 -4.05
N GLU A 160 0.13 1.90 -4.00
CA GLU A 160 0.77 2.42 -2.80
C GLU A 160 0.22 3.79 -2.37
N GLU A 161 0.06 4.72 -3.32
CA GLU A 161 -0.52 6.05 -3.06
C GLU A 161 -1.97 5.93 -2.55
N LEU A 162 -2.81 5.12 -3.20
CA LEU A 162 -4.21 4.90 -2.76
C LEU A 162 -4.28 4.25 -1.36
N GLN A 163 -3.37 3.34 -1.04
CA GLN A 163 -3.24 2.80 0.32
C GLN A 163 -2.80 3.86 1.33
N ARG A 164 -1.89 4.76 0.94
CA ARG A 164 -1.40 5.86 1.78
C ARG A 164 -2.52 6.87 2.08
N GLU A 165 -3.26 7.31 1.07
CA GLU A 165 -4.46 8.16 1.23
C GLU A 165 -5.49 7.49 2.14
N THR A 166 -5.81 6.22 1.90
CA THR A 166 -6.75 5.46 2.75
C THR A 166 -6.30 5.40 4.21
N ARG A 167 -4.99 5.21 4.47
CA ARG A 167 -4.42 5.22 5.83
C ARG A 167 -4.40 6.61 6.47
N VAL A 168 -4.32 7.70 5.69
CA VAL A 168 -4.46 9.08 6.20
C VAL A 168 -5.91 9.36 6.57
N ASN A 169 -6.84 9.12 5.64
CA ASN A 169 -8.28 9.34 5.86
C ASN A 169 -8.81 8.54 7.06
N GLN A 170 -8.35 7.30 7.26
CA GLN A 170 -8.68 6.49 8.45
C GLN A 170 -8.09 7.05 9.76
N ARG A 171 -6.93 7.71 9.72
CA ARG A 171 -6.35 8.36 10.91
C ARG A 171 -7.11 9.62 11.26
N GLU A 172 -7.47 10.42 10.27
CA GLU A 172 -8.26 11.64 10.44
C GLU A 172 -9.67 11.31 10.96
N SER A 173 -10.37 10.34 10.37
CA SER A 173 -11.69 9.90 10.87
C SER A 173 -11.63 9.39 12.32
N ASN A 174 -10.59 8.63 12.67
CA ASN A 174 -10.42 8.12 14.02
C ASN A 174 -10.08 9.25 15.01
N GLN A 175 -9.28 10.25 14.60
CA GLN A 175 -9.01 11.44 15.42
C GLN A 175 -10.27 12.28 15.64
N GLU A 176 -11.10 12.50 14.61
CA GLU A 176 -12.39 13.17 14.81
C GLU A 176 -13.36 12.37 15.70
N GLN A 177 -13.34 11.03 15.65
CA GLN A 177 -14.15 10.22 16.56
C GLN A 177 -13.66 10.34 18.00
N VAL A 178 -12.36 10.16 18.26
CA VAL A 178 -11.77 10.31 19.60
C VAL A 178 -11.99 11.72 20.16
N GLN A 179 -11.90 12.76 19.33
CA GLN A 179 -12.20 14.14 19.74
C GLN A 179 -13.67 14.30 20.13
N ARG A 180 -14.62 13.84 19.29
CA ARG A 180 -16.06 13.92 19.58
C ARG A 180 -16.48 13.06 20.79
N GLU A 181 -15.84 11.92 21.00
CA GLU A 181 -16.05 11.09 22.19
C GLU A 181 -15.46 11.76 23.44
N SER A 182 -14.30 12.40 23.36
CA SER A 182 -13.71 13.17 24.47
C SER A 182 -14.54 14.40 24.82
N GLU A 183 -15.04 15.15 23.83
CA GLU A 183 -15.95 16.28 24.04
C GLU A 183 -17.25 15.82 24.70
N ARG A 184 -17.83 14.70 24.23
CA ARG A 184 -19.02 14.10 24.83
C ARG A 184 -18.77 13.61 26.26
N GLN A 185 -17.59 13.05 26.55
CA GLN A 185 -17.22 12.60 27.88
C GLN A 185 -17.00 13.78 28.83
N MET A 186 -16.34 14.86 28.38
CA MET A 186 -16.21 16.10 29.17
C MET A 186 -17.58 16.74 29.45
N LEU A 187 -18.52 16.71 28.51
CA LEU A 187 -19.90 17.15 28.74
C LEU A 187 -20.63 16.29 29.79
N ILE A 188 -20.28 15.00 29.92
CA ILE A 188 -20.81 14.09 30.95
C ILE A 188 -20.12 14.29 32.30
N GLU A 189 -18.87 14.76 32.34
CA GLU A 189 -18.13 15.04 33.59
C GLU A 189 -18.44 16.43 34.20
N ILE A 190 -19.04 17.35 33.45
CA ILE A 190 -19.58 18.62 33.99
C ILE A 190 -21.06 18.46 34.38
N ASP A 191 -21.42 17.32 34.98
CA ASP A 191 -22.80 17.09 35.43
C ASP A 191 -23.08 17.70 36.81
N GLY A 192 -24.08 18.59 36.87
CA GLY A 192 -24.63 19.11 38.11
C GLY A 192 -23.86 20.25 38.79
N MET A 193 -23.51 21.31 38.05
CA MET A 193 -22.92 22.52 38.67
C MET A 193 -23.89 23.18 39.66
N VAL A 194 -23.45 23.45 40.89
CA VAL A 194 -24.20 24.17 41.94
C VAL A 194 -23.57 25.56 42.14
N HIS A 195 -24.36 26.63 42.01
CA HIS A 195 -23.89 28.02 42.05
C HIS A 195 -24.48 28.82 43.24
N ASP A 196 -23.60 29.55 43.94
CA ASP A 196 -23.93 30.46 45.06
C ASP A 196 -24.18 31.90 44.54
N GLU A 197 -25.44 32.36 44.53
CA GLU A 197 -25.79 33.78 44.39
C GLU A 197 -26.29 34.38 45.73
N THR A 198 -25.90 33.79 46.86
CA THR A 198 -26.26 34.32 48.18
C THR A 198 -25.39 35.51 48.60
N ARG A 199 -25.95 36.38 49.44
CA ARG A 199 -25.41 37.73 49.72
C ARG A 199 -25.38 38.10 51.21
N SER A 200 -26.05 37.34 52.07
CA SER A 200 -26.01 37.46 53.53
C SER A 200 -25.48 36.19 54.17
N LYS A 201 -25.13 36.28 55.47
CA LYS A 201 -24.78 35.09 56.24
C LYS A 201 -25.91 34.04 56.27
N VAL A 202 -27.18 34.45 56.31
CA VAL A 202 -28.31 33.50 56.34
C VAL A 202 -28.44 32.74 55.01
N GLY A 203 -28.10 33.38 53.90
CA GLY A 203 -28.01 32.71 52.60
C GLY A 203 -26.82 31.76 52.51
N ARG A 204 -25.62 32.18 52.93
CA ARG A 204 -24.44 31.29 52.92
C ARG A 204 -24.57 30.10 53.87
N ASP A 205 -25.05 30.33 55.10
CA ASP A 205 -25.34 29.25 56.06
C ASP A 205 -26.37 28.25 55.49
N PHE A 206 -27.28 28.67 54.60
CA PHE A 206 -28.17 27.78 53.84
C PHE A 206 -27.43 27.06 52.70
N TYR A 207 -26.63 27.78 51.90
CA TYR A 207 -25.86 27.22 50.79
C TYR A 207 -24.93 26.11 51.27
N ASP A 208 -24.21 26.33 52.38
CA ASP A 208 -23.29 25.34 52.96
C ASP A 208 -24.03 24.06 53.39
N VAL A 209 -25.24 24.18 53.94
CA VAL A 209 -26.10 23.01 54.27
C VAL A 209 -26.62 22.34 53.00
N PHE A 210 -27.09 23.10 52.01
CA PHE A 210 -27.59 22.56 50.74
C PHE A 210 -26.49 21.77 50.01
N TYR A 211 -25.33 22.39 49.80
CA TYR A 211 -24.20 21.81 49.08
C TYR A 211 -23.63 20.58 49.80
N SER A 212 -23.47 20.62 51.13
CA SER A 212 -22.97 19.47 51.91
C SER A 212 -23.92 18.26 51.94
N HIS A 213 -25.20 18.44 51.63
CA HIS A 213 -26.18 17.37 51.54
C HIS A 213 -26.58 17.05 50.09
N TRP A 214 -26.06 17.77 49.09
CA TRP A 214 -26.43 17.59 47.68
C TRP A 214 -25.78 16.34 47.08
N GLN A 215 -26.59 15.51 46.42
CA GLN A 215 -26.16 14.40 45.59
C GLN A 215 -27.09 14.31 44.36
N SER A 216 -26.54 14.16 43.17
CA SER A 216 -27.35 14.03 41.94
C SER A 216 -28.09 12.68 41.93
N PRO A 217 -29.35 12.61 41.45
CA PRO A 217 -29.94 11.34 41.03
C PRO A 217 -29.13 10.76 39.85
N PRO A 218 -28.72 9.47 39.85
CA PRO A 218 -27.91 8.88 38.78
C PRO A 218 -28.65 8.73 37.43
N GLU A 219 -29.91 9.13 37.39
CA GLU A 219 -30.79 9.12 36.21
C GLU A 219 -30.89 10.51 35.55
N ALA A 220 -30.46 11.58 36.25
CA ALA A 220 -30.62 12.96 35.82
C ALA A 220 -29.27 13.58 35.44
N GLY A 221 -29.20 14.18 34.24
CA GLY A 221 -27.98 14.82 33.75
C GLY A 221 -28.23 16.15 33.03
N ASN A 222 -27.16 16.90 32.80
CA ASN A 222 -27.16 18.21 32.13
C ASN A 222 -28.03 19.26 32.85
N PHE A 223 -27.76 19.48 34.14
CA PHE A 223 -28.46 20.48 34.94
C PHE A 223 -27.51 21.43 35.67
N THR A 224 -27.97 22.65 35.90
CA THR A 224 -27.34 23.66 36.76
C THR A 224 -28.29 23.97 37.92
N ILE A 225 -27.81 23.88 39.15
CA ILE A 225 -28.51 24.35 40.34
C ILE A 225 -28.02 25.74 40.69
N ARG A 226 -28.94 26.64 41.04
CA ARG A 226 -28.61 27.98 41.51
C ARG A 226 -29.36 28.32 42.79
N VAL A 227 -28.64 28.85 43.78
CA VAL A 227 -29.18 29.31 45.07
C VAL A 227 -29.19 30.83 45.09
N ASP A 228 -30.35 31.43 44.81
CA ASP A 228 -30.55 32.89 44.79
C ASP A 228 -30.98 33.41 46.16
N GLU A 229 -30.48 34.59 46.55
CA GLU A 229 -30.96 35.31 47.73
C GLU A 229 -31.61 36.66 47.40
N GLN A 230 -32.86 36.85 47.84
CA GLN A 230 -33.55 38.15 47.80
C GLN A 230 -33.75 38.73 49.22
N PRO A 231 -32.88 39.66 49.66
CA PRO A 231 -33.01 40.30 50.97
C PRO A 231 -34.26 41.20 51.01
N SER A 232 -35.06 41.10 52.09
CA SER A 232 -36.25 41.93 52.30
C SER A 232 -36.00 42.90 53.48
N PRO A 233 -35.96 44.24 53.29
CA PRO A 233 -35.46 45.19 54.29
C PRO A 233 -36.03 45.07 55.71
N ASN A 234 -37.29 44.65 55.87
CA ASN A 234 -37.98 44.63 57.16
C ASN A 234 -38.25 43.21 57.71
N MET A 235 -38.00 42.13 56.95
CA MET A 235 -38.58 40.79 57.24
C MET A 235 -37.64 39.60 56.93
N GLY A 236 -36.34 39.79 57.08
CA GLY A 236 -35.36 38.73 56.78
C GLY A 236 -35.17 38.49 55.28
N THR A 237 -34.72 37.30 54.90
CA THR A 237 -34.30 37.01 53.53
C THR A 237 -35.14 35.92 52.87
N THR A 238 -35.30 35.96 51.55
CA THR A 238 -35.96 34.88 50.78
C THR A 238 -34.89 34.14 49.98
N ILE A 239 -34.76 32.84 50.24
CA ILE A 239 -33.91 31.94 49.45
C ILE A 239 -34.77 31.23 48.41
N MET A 240 -34.22 31.10 47.20
CA MET A 240 -34.79 30.32 46.10
C MET A 240 -33.74 29.35 45.58
N VAL A 241 -34.11 28.09 45.36
CA VAL A 241 -33.28 27.13 44.61
C VAL A 241 -33.95 26.89 43.26
N LYS A 242 -33.16 27.00 42.20
CA LYS A 242 -33.59 26.78 40.82
C LYS A 242 -32.79 25.65 40.19
N VAL A 243 -33.46 24.85 39.37
CA VAL A 243 -32.86 23.90 38.42
C VAL A 243 -33.03 24.48 37.03
N ASN A 244 -31.92 24.78 36.37
CA ASN A 244 -31.85 25.51 35.10
C ASN A 244 -32.58 26.86 35.19
N GLN A 245 -33.85 26.93 34.78
CA GLN A 245 -34.70 28.12 34.89
C GLN A 245 -35.91 27.92 35.83
N THR A 246 -36.16 26.70 36.29
CA THR A 246 -37.34 26.33 37.10
C THR A 246 -37.06 26.49 38.59
N GLU A 247 -37.91 27.22 39.30
CA GLU A 247 -37.85 27.30 40.77
C GLU A 247 -38.36 26.00 41.40
N THR A 248 -37.45 25.24 42.03
CA THR A 248 -37.77 23.97 42.72
C THR A 248 -38.09 24.18 44.20
N PHE A 249 -37.59 25.26 44.80
CA PHE A 249 -37.84 25.63 46.18
C PHE A 249 -37.76 27.14 46.38
N LYS A 250 -38.61 27.68 47.26
CA LYS A 250 -38.57 29.07 47.73
C LYS A 250 -39.02 29.12 49.19
N MET A 251 -38.25 29.76 50.07
CA MET A 251 -38.70 30.01 51.45
C MET A 251 -38.07 31.29 52.04
N ARG A 252 -38.82 31.95 52.93
CA ARG A 252 -38.33 33.06 53.75
C ARG A 252 -37.61 32.50 54.99
N LEU A 253 -36.34 32.83 55.16
CA LEU A 253 -35.51 32.37 56.28
C LEU A 253 -35.35 33.47 57.35
N GLN A 254 -35.28 33.01 58.59
CA GLN A 254 -34.95 33.81 59.77
C GLN A 254 -33.51 33.46 60.25
N PRO A 255 -32.81 34.34 60.99
CA PRO A 255 -31.45 34.08 61.49
C PRO A 255 -31.34 33.04 62.63
N ARG A 256 -31.98 31.88 62.50
CA ARG A 256 -31.96 30.75 63.46
C ARG A 256 -31.42 29.51 62.77
N TYR A 257 -30.25 29.04 63.19
CA TYR A 257 -29.50 27.96 62.51
C TYR A 257 -30.32 26.69 62.28
N GLU A 258 -31.11 26.24 63.25
CA GLU A 258 -31.98 25.05 63.13
C GLU A 258 -32.99 25.19 61.97
N MET A 259 -33.57 26.38 61.78
CA MET A 259 -34.50 26.66 60.68
C MET A 259 -33.79 26.67 59.31
N ILE A 260 -32.55 27.15 59.28
CA ILE A 260 -31.70 27.18 58.09
C ILE A 260 -31.29 25.75 57.70
N GLN A 261 -30.96 24.92 58.70
CA GLN A 261 -30.55 23.53 58.49
C GLN A 261 -31.68 22.66 57.92
N GLU A 262 -32.88 22.74 58.49
CA GLU A 262 -34.04 22.01 57.96
C GLU A 262 -34.50 22.56 56.61
N ALA A 263 -34.38 23.87 56.37
CA ALA A 263 -34.63 24.46 55.06
C ALA A 263 -33.69 23.90 53.97
N GLY A 264 -32.39 23.82 54.26
CA GLY A 264 -31.39 23.28 53.32
C GLY A 264 -31.66 21.82 52.95
N LYS A 265 -31.89 20.95 53.95
CA LYS A 265 -32.27 19.55 53.74
C LYS A 265 -33.55 19.40 52.91
N TYR A 266 -34.58 20.19 53.21
CA TYR A 266 -35.85 20.14 52.49
C TYR A 266 -35.70 20.63 51.04
N ALA A 267 -34.90 21.67 50.79
CA ALA A 267 -34.59 22.16 49.45
C ALA A 267 -33.80 21.14 48.61
N VAL A 268 -32.84 20.43 49.22
CA VAL A 268 -32.15 19.28 48.58
C VAL A 268 -33.16 18.22 48.18
N HIS A 269 -34.09 17.84 49.08
CA HIS A 269 -35.12 16.86 48.78
C HIS A 269 -36.05 17.28 47.62
N GLN A 270 -36.53 18.52 47.60
CA GLN A 270 -37.35 19.03 46.49
C GLN A 270 -36.58 19.03 45.16
N THR A 271 -35.30 19.44 45.19
CA THR A 271 -34.45 19.53 43.99
C THR A 271 -34.10 18.14 43.44
N TYR A 272 -33.80 17.18 44.32
CA TYR A 272 -33.60 15.76 43.96
C TYR A 272 -34.85 15.15 43.33
N MET A 273 -36.03 15.36 43.95
CA MET A 273 -37.29 14.84 43.41
C MET A 273 -37.70 15.52 42.09
N HIS A 274 -37.39 16.80 41.91
CA HIS A 274 -37.60 17.49 40.64
C HIS A 274 -36.76 16.87 39.52
N LEU A 275 -35.45 16.68 39.74
CA LEU A 275 -34.55 16.06 38.77
C LEU A 275 -34.92 14.60 38.49
N LYS A 276 -35.22 13.79 39.52
CA LYS A 276 -35.65 12.40 39.33
C LYS A 276 -36.90 12.27 38.46
N ASN A 277 -37.87 13.19 38.64
CA ASN A 277 -39.10 13.19 37.86
C ASN A 277 -38.95 13.85 36.47
N ASN A 278 -37.83 14.56 36.21
CA ASN A 278 -37.52 15.24 34.95
C ASN A 278 -36.04 14.96 34.56
N PRO A 279 -35.66 13.69 34.30
CA PRO A 279 -34.26 13.28 34.16
C PRO A 279 -33.56 13.84 32.90
N GLN A 280 -34.34 14.29 31.91
CA GLN A 280 -33.84 15.06 30.78
C GLN A 280 -34.01 16.54 31.11
N GLY A 281 -32.91 17.24 31.42
CA GLY A 281 -32.91 18.69 31.55
C GLY A 281 -33.48 19.33 30.29
N THR A 282 -34.46 20.23 30.43
CA THR A 282 -35.12 20.87 29.29
C THR A 282 -34.11 21.66 28.47
N LEU A 283 -33.68 21.10 27.34
CA LEU A 283 -32.83 21.78 26.35
C LEU A 283 -33.65 22.89 25.69
N ILE A 284 -33.40 24.13 26.11
CA ILE A 284 -33.92 25.34 25.46
C ILE A 284 -32.85 25.83 24.49
N TYR A 285 -33.24 26.00 23.22
CA TYR A 285 -32.44 26.65 22.17
C TYR A 285 -32.36 28.17 22.39
#